data_AF-A0A3N5NQY1-F1
#
_entry.id   AF-A0A3N5NQY1-F1
#
_cell.length_a   1.000
_cell.length_b   1.000
_cell.length_c   1.000
_cell.angle_alpha   90.00
_cell.angle_beta   90.00
_cell.angle_gamma   90.00
#
_symmetry.space_group_name_H-M   'P 1'
#
loop_
_entity.id
_entity.type
_entity.pdbx_description
1 polymer ?
#
loop_
_entity_poly.entity_id
_entity_poly.type
_entity_poly.pdbx_seq_one_letter_code
_entity_poly.pdbx_strand_id
1 'polypeptide(L)'
;MTVTPYDTSWLARLAELGEPLGECALDWLRDSQLPDGSWGAEEPLYYHDRLVCTLAAMTVLARQGSRSDRLRCQRAQPALETAIGGL
;
A
#
# COMPACT_ATOMS: atom_id res chain seq x y z
N MET A 1 16.01 -6.17 -9.77
CA MET A 1 14.73 -6.53 -9.13
C MET A 1 14.11 -5.24 -8.64
N THR A 2 12.88 -4.95 -9.03
CA THR A 2 12.16 -3.75 -8.61
C THR A 2 11.45 -4.01 -7.28
N VAL A 3 11.48 -3.03 -6.38
CA VAL A 3 10.74 -3.09 -5.11
C VAL A 3 9.25 -3.01 -5.43
N THR A 4 8.46 -3.95 -4.93
CA THR A 4 7.00 -3.97 -5.15
C THR A 4 6.27 -3.54 -3.88
N PRO A 5 5.16 -2.80 -3.98
CA PRO A 5 4.34 -2.49 -2.81
C PRO A 5 3.78 -3.72 -2.11
N TYR A 6 3.51 -4.80 -2.85
CA TYR A 6 3.04 -6.05 -2.28
C TYR A 6 4.06 -6.67 -1.32
N ASP A 7 5.29 -6.92 -1.79
CA ASP A 7 6.33 -7.54 -0.96
C ASP A 7 6.72 -6.61 0.20
N THR A 8 6.79 -5.30 -0.06
CA THR A 8 7.13 -4.31 0.95
C THR A 8 6.08 -4.21 2.05
N SER A 9 4.79 -4.44 1.73
CA SER A 9 3.72 -4.53 2.72
C SER A 9 3.91 -5.67 3.72
N TRP A 10 4.48 -6.80 3.29
CA TRP A 10 4.80 -7.89 4.22
C TRP A 10 5.95 -7.53 5.15
N LEU A 11 6.99 -6.86 4.64
CA LEU A 11 8.11 -6.39 5.47
C LEU A 11 7.66 -5.29 6.45
N ALA A 12 6.80 -4.38 6.02
CA ALA A 12 6.32 -3.27 6.85
C ALA A 12 5.54 -3.73 8.10
N ARG A 13 5.01 -4.96 8.10
CA ARG A 13 4.38 -5.54 9.31
C ARG A 13 5.38 -5.77 10.44
N LEU A 14 6.66 -5.94 10.13
CA LEU A 14 7.72 -6.12 11.13
C LEU A 14 7.93 -4.85 11.98
N ALA A 15 7.42 -3.68 11.54
CA ALA A 15 7.45 -2.46 12.34
C ALA A 15 6.74 -2.63 13.69
N GLU A 16 5.68 -3.45 13.76
CA GLU A 16 4.98 -3.75 15.02
C GLU A 16 5.86 -4.55 16.00
N LEU A 17 6.89 -5.22 15.50
CA LEU A 17 7.85 -5.99 16.29
C LEU A 17 9.08 -5.15 16.68
N GLY A 18 9.14 -3.87 16.27
CA GLY A 18 10.30 -3.00 16.50
C GLY A 18 11.50 -3.33 15.60
N GLU A 19 11.29 -4.03 14.49
CA GLU A 19 12.34 -4.32 13.53
C GLU A 19 12.63 -3.09 12.65
N PRO A 20 13.88 -2.58 12.60
CA PRO A 20 14.22 -1.38 11.83
C PRO A 20 13.89 -1.50 10.33
N LEU A 21 14.01 -2.71 9.76
CA LEU A 21 13.67 -2.95 8.36
C LEU A 21 12.15 -2.77 8.10
N GLY A 22 11.33 -3.11 9.10
CA GLY A 22 9.88 -2.91 9.01
C GLY A 22 9.51 -1.44 9.02
N GLU A 23 10.18 -0.62 9.84
CA GLU A 23 9.99 0.84 9.84
C GLU A 23 10.37 1.45 8.49
N CYS A 24 11.53 1.06 7.93
CA CYS A 24 11.95 1.50 6.59
C CYS A 24 10.93 1.12 5.51
N ALA A 25 10.41 -0.12 5.55
CA ALA A 25 9.41 -0.59 4.60
C ALA A 25 8.06 0.16 4.75
N LEU A 26 7.68 0.48 5.98
CA LEU A 26 6.47 1.25 6.27
C LEU A 26 6.57 2.68 5.71
N ASP A 27 7.71 3.34 5.90
CA ASP A 27 7.93 4.68 5.36
C ASP A 27 7.98 4.67 3.84
N TRP A 28 8.64 3.67 3.24
CA TRP A 28 8.60 3.50 1.79
C TRP A 28 7.17 3.34 1.26
N LEU A 29 6.30 2.57 1.94
CA LEU A 29 4.89 2.44 1.55
C LEU A 29 4.14 3.77 1.63
N ARG A 30 4.41 4.57 2.67
CA ARG A 30 3.78 5.89 2.86
C ARG A 30 4.14 6.86 1.75
N ASP A 31 5.34 6.73 1.19
CA ASP A 31 5.88 7.59 0.14
C ASP A 31 5.52 7.08 -1.28
N SER A 32 5.26 5.78 -1.42
CA SER A 32 4.98 5.13 -2.70
C SER A 32 3.49 5.08 -3.07
N GLN A 33 2.64 5.89 -2.40
CA GLN A 33 1.23 6.01 -2.77
C GLN A 33 1.10 6.80 -4.09
N LEU A 34 0.40 6.23 -5.07
CA LEU A 34 0.20 6.84 -6.38
C LEU A 34 -0.75 8.06 -6.30
N PRO A 35 -0.78 8.92 -7.33
CA PRO A 35 -1.65 10.10 -7.36
C PRO A 35 -3.15 9.77 -7.21
N ASP A 36 -3.58 8.63 -7.73
CA ASP A 36 -4.95 8.11 -7.61
C ASP A 36 -5.25 7.48 -6.23
N GLY A 37 -4.26 7.45 -5.33
CA GLY A 37 -4.35 6.91 -3.99
C GLY A 37 -4.04 5.42 -3.86
N SER A 38 -3.83 4.70 -4.96
CA SER A 38 -3.54 3.27 -4.94
C SER A 38 -2.05 2.96 -4.76
N TRP A 39 -1.72 1.67 -4.68
CA TRP A 39 -0.37 1.14 -4.79
C TRP A 39 -0.31 0.10 -5.90
N GLY A 40 0.82 0.04 -6.59
CA GLY A 40 1.11 -0.93 -7.66
C GLY A 40 2.10 -0.35 -8.66
N ALA A 41 2.21 -0.97 -9.82
CA ALA A 41 2.93 -0.38 -10.94
C ALA A 41 2.20 0.90 -11.42
N GLU A 42 2.97 1.97 -11.65
CA GLU A 42 2.45 3.22 -12.21
C GLU A 42 1.90 2.96 -13.63
N GLU A 43 2.68 2.27 -14.47
CA GLU A 43 2.29 1.82 -15.80
C GLU A 43 2.90 0.44 -16.14
N PRO A 44 2.20 -0.40 -16.93
CA PRO A 44 0.81 -0.25 -17.37
C PRO A 44 -0.17 -0.48 -16.22
N LEU A 45 -1.38 0.08 -16.32
CA LEU A 45 -2.44 -0.18 -15.35
C LEU A 45 -2.94 -1.63 -15.49
N TYR A 46 -2.76 -2.42 -14.44
CA TYR A 46 -3.28 -3.78 -14.34
C TYR A 46 -4.12 -3.93 -13.08
N TYR A 47 -5.42 -4.22 -13.24
CA TYR A 47 -6.38 -4.20 -12.11
C TYR A 47 -6.05 -5.23 -11.02
N HIS A 48 -5.54 -6.42 -11.38
CA HIS A 48 -5.11 -7.40 -10.37
C HIS A 48 -3.92 -6.90 -9.55
N ASP A 49 -2.91 -6.30 -10.18
CA ASP A 49 -1.77 -5.70 -9.47
C ASP A 49 -2.26 -4.59 -8.55
N ARG A 50 -3.08 -3.67 -9.09
CA ARG A 50 -3.55 -2.52 -8.33
C ARG A 50 -4.41 -2.92 -7.15
N LEU A 51 -5.27 -3.93 -7.32
CA LEU A 51 -6.07 -4.48 -6.24
C LEU A 51 -5.19 -5.07 -5.13
N VAL A 52 -4.29 -5.98 -5.48
CA VAL A 52 -3.51 -6.75 -4.51
C VAL A 52 -2.50 -5.87 -3.79
N CYS A 53 -1.80 -4.99 -4.50
CA CYS A 53 -0.86 -4.03 -3.92
C CYS A 53 -1.58 -3.02 -3.00
N THR A 54 -2.71 -2.47 -3.44
CA THR A 54 -3.47 -1.49 -2.64
C THR A 54 -4.04 -2.12 -1.37
N LEU A 55 -4.64 -3.31 -1.47
CA LEU A 55 -5.13 -4.03 -0.29
C LEU A 55 -4.01 -4.33 0.70
N ALA A 56 -2.88 -4.84 0.21
CA ALA A 56 -1.73 -5.16 1.06
C ALA A 56 -1.27 -3.92 1.84
N ALA A 57 -1.06 -2.79 1.15
CA ALA A 57 -0.65 -1.53 1.78
C ALA A 57 -1.69 -1.03 2.80
N MET A 58 -2.97 -1.01 2.42
CA MET A 58 -4.06 -0.60 3.31
C MET A 58 -4.12 -1.44 4.59
N THR A 59 -3.89 -2.76 4.51
CA THR A 59 -3.91 -3.62 5.71
C THR A 59 -2.83 -3.25 6.73
N VAL A 60 -1.65 -2.84 6.26
CA VAL A 60 -0.55 -2.43 7.14
C VAL A 60 -0.83 -1.05 7.74
N LEU A 61 -1.19 -0.08 6.89
CA LEU A 61 -1.46 1.30 7.30
C LEU A 61 -2.64 1.39 8.27
N ALA A 62 -3.68 0.57 8.08
CA ALA A 62 -4.81 0.49 9.00
C ALA A 62 -4.41 0.01 10.40
N ARG A 63 -3.41 -0.88 10.52
CA ARG A 63 -2.91 -1.38 11.81
C ARG A 63 -2.05 -0.35 12.54
N GLN A 64 -1.23 0.39 11.80
CA GLN A 64 -0.42 1.50 12.34
C GLN A 64 -1.32 2.62 12.88
N GLY A 65 -2.42 2.91 12.20
CA GLY A 65 -3.51 3.71 12.75
C GLY A 65 -3.17 5.18 13.03
N SER A 66 -2.09 5.72 12.46
CA SER A 66 -1.82 7.16 12.54
C SER A 66 -2.88 7.95 11.76
N ARG A 67 -3.05 9.24 12.07
CA ARG A 67 -4.00 10.11 11.33
C ARG A 67 -3.66 10.16 9.83
N SER A 68 -2.37 10.24 9.51
CA SER A 68 -1.87 10.28 8.14
C SER A 68 -2.09 8.96 7.42
N ASP A 69 -1.96 7.83 8.10
CA ASP A 69 -2.20 6.50 7.52
C ASP A 69 -3.69 6.28 7.24
N ARG A 70 -4.57 6.71 8.14
CA ARG A 70 -6.03 6.71 7.89
C ARG A 70 -6.40 7.52 6.65
N LEU A 71 -5.81 8.71 6.47
CA LEU A 71 -6.06 9.53 5.29
C LEU A 71 -5.56 8.85 4.00
N ARG A 72 -4.42 8.16 4.05
CA ARG A 72 -3.92 7.36 2.92
C ARG A 72 -4.91 6.25 2.55
N CYS A 73 -5.43 5.51 3.53
CA CYS A 73 -6.46 4.49 3.29
C CYS A 73 -7.75 5.08 2.68
N GLN A 74 -8.19 6.25 3.14
CA GLN A 74 -9.36 6.93 2.56
C GLN A 74 -9.13 7.33 1.10
N ARG A 75 -7.94 7.86 0.77
CA ARG A 75 -7.57 8.20 -0.60
C ARG A 75 -7.50 6.98 -1.52
N ALA A 76 -7.16 5.82 -0.98
CA ALA A 76 -7.03 4.57 -1.74
C ALA A 76 -8.38 3.92 -2.09
N GLN A 77 -9.43 4.25 -1.33
CA GLN A 77 -10.73 3.59 -1.45
C GLN A 77 -11.35 3.68 -2.87
N PRO A 78 -11.39 4.84 -3.54
CA PRO A 78 -11.99 4.93 -4.88
C PRO A 78 -11.22 4.11 -5.93
N ALA A 79 -9.89 4.08 -5.84
CA ALA A 79 -9.05 3.29 -6.75
C ALA A 79 -9.23 1.79 -6.51
N LEU A 80 -9.42 1.38 -5.25
CA LEU A 80 -9.74 -0.01 -4.90
C LEU A 80 -11.09 -0.44 -5.47
N GLU A 81 -12.14 0.38 -5.32
CA GLU A 81 -13.47 0.12 -5.87
C GLU A 81 -13.43 0.00 -7.41
N THR A 82 -12.66 0.88 -8.06
CA THR A 82 -12.41 0.82 -9.51
C THR A 82 -11.72 -0.47 -9.91
N ALA A 83 -10.70 -0.90 -9.17
CA ALA A 83 -9.97 -2.13 -9.45
C ALA A 83 -10.83 -3.38 -9.29
N ILE A 84 -11.73 -3.41 -8.28
CA ILE A 84 -12.69 -4.51 -8.09
C ILE A 84 -13.67 -4.59 -9.27
N GLY A 85 -14.16 -3.46 -9.77
CA GLY A 85 -15.08 -3.42 -10.91
C GLY A 85 -14.43 -3.81 -12.25
N GLY A 86 -13.10 -3.82 -12.32
CA GLY A 86 -12.31 -4.21 -13.50
C GLY A 86 -11.81 -5.65 -13.49
N LEU A 87 -12.12 -6.45 -12.45
CA LEU A 87 -11.87 -7.89 -12.38
C LEU A 87 -12.94 -8.69 -13.13
#